data_AF-A0AAU3GIW0-F1
#
_entry.id   AF-A0AAU3GIW0-F1
#
_cell.length_a   1.000
_cell.length_b   1.000
_cell.length_c   1.000
_cell.angle_alpha   90.00
_cell.angle_beta   90.00
_cell.angle_gamma   90.00
#
_symmetry.space_group_name_H-M   'P 1'
#
loop_
_entity.id
_entity.type
_entity.pdbx_description
1 polymer ?
#
loop_
_entity_poly.entity_id
_entity_poly.type
_entity_poly.pdbx_seq_one_letter_code
_entity_poly.pdbx_strand_id
1 'polypeptide(L)'
;MHVTVPPISERIRSLATASAPTHVSLDGSAHAARGGVDAAGRPLLLVKPGEPLHAIPAADDVVVTVDLAATRVLGGVEHPRGLLKVHGWAQAVPPEEARDAAVTVAGRCPDEALFAAVEGDPDGPRLFRVDVGYVIYLTGQESGMLDAEDYLGAGPDPFLDAAERVLRHVNESHRDQLQRAVHRMLGEPAPEAWLWELDRYGVTVRSGIEDPTLIRVPWPSPVDGPEALEQALSCLICAH
;
A
#
# COMPACT_ATOMS: atom_id res chain seq x y z
N MET A 1 4.31 -16.31 -23.41
CA MET A 1 3.21 -15.44 -22.95
C MET A 1 3.87 -14.30 -22.18
N HIS A 2 3.89 -13.09 -22.72
CA HIS A 2 4.47 -11.95 -22.01
C HIS A 2 3.51 -11.56 -20.88
N VAL A 3 3.98 -11.60 -19.64
CA VAL A 3 3.19 -11.15 -18.48
C VAL A 3 3.15 -9.62 -18.55
N THR A 4 1.96 -9.07 -18.76
CA THR A 4 1.71 -7.62 -18.96
C THR A 4 1.08 -6.95 -17.73
N VAL A 5 0.76 -7.75 -16.71
CA VAL A 5 0.20 -7.33 -15.43
C VAL A 5 0.93 -8.07 -14.31
N PRO A 6 1.17 -7.43 -13.15
CA PRO A 6 1.79 -8.13 -12.03
C PRO A 6 0.96 -9.34 -11.59
N PRO A 7 1.59 -10.43 -11.14
CA PRO A 7 0.89 -11.49 -10.40
C PRO A 7 0.06 -10.87 -9.27
N ILE A 8 -1.13 -11.41 -9.01
CA ILE A 8 -2.05 -10.81 -8.05
C ILE A 8 -1.42 -10.70 -6.66
N SER A 9 -0.65 -11.69 -6.22
CA SER A 9 0.06 -11.65 -4.94
C SER A 9 1.09 -10.53 -4.86
N GLU A 10 1.88 -10.30 -5.91
CA GLU A 10 2.81 -9.16 -6.02
C GLU A 10 2.06 -7.82 -5.99
N ARG A 11 0.94 -7.71 -6.72
CA ARG A 11 0.11 -6.51 -6.72
C ARG A 11 -0.46 -6.19 -5.34
N ILE A 12 -1.01 -7.20 -4.65
CA ILE A 12 -1.55 -7.05 -3.31
C ILE A 12 -0.45 -6.74 -2.29
N ARG A 13 0.75 -7.30 -2.43
CA ARG A 13 1.91 -6.95 -1.60
C ARG A 13 2.40 -5.53 -1.81
N SER A 14 2.43 -5.04 -3.05
CA SER A 14 2.70 -3.63 -3.36
C SER A 14 1.66 -2.70 -2.72
N LEU A 15 0.38 -3.06 -2.83
CA LEU A 15 -0.72 -2.29 -2.26
C LEU A 15 -0.66 -2.27 -0.72
N ALA A 16 -0.37 -3.41 -0.09
CA ALA A 16 -0.21 -3.51 1.36
C ALA A 16 0.93 -2.62 1.87
N THR A 17 2.08 -2.61 1.18
CA THR A 17 3.23 -1.76 1.53
C THR A 17 2.90 -0.26 1.49
N ALA A 18 1.95 0.13 0.62
CA ALA A 18 1.47 1.51 0.48
C ALA A 18 0.28 1.86 1.40
N SER A 19 -0.24 0.88 2.17
CA SER A 19 -1.43 1.04 2.99
C SER A 19 -1.12 1.36 4.45
N ALA A 20 -2.13 1.83 5.17
CA ALA A 20 -2.09 2.00 6.62
C ALA A 20 -3.26 1.24 7.29
N PRO A 21 -3.03 0.64 8.47
CA PRO A 21 -4.11 0.18 9.34
C PRO A 21 -5.07 1.31 9.68
N THR A 22 -6.36 1.03 9.57
CA THR A 22 -7.44 1.97 9.93
C THR A 22 -8.32 1.42 11.04
N HIS A 23 -8.56 0.11 11.04
CA HIS A 23 -9.32 -0.57 12.07
C HIS A 23 -8.69 -1.92 12.41
N VAL A 24 -8.88 -2.33 13.65
CA VAL A 24 -8.62 -3.70 14.11
C VAL A 24 -9.87 -4.24 14.78
N SER A 25 -10.27 -5.44 14.36
CA SER A 25 -11.37 -6.18 14.95
C SER A 25 -10.82 -7.30 15.82
N LEU A 26 -11.23 -7.33 17.09
CA LEU A 26 -10.98 -8.41 18.05
C LEU A 26 -12.28 -8.69 18.81
N ASP A 27 -12.54 -9.94 19.15
CA ASP A 27 -13.77 -10.38 19.83
C ASP A 27 -15.07 -9.87 19.17
N GLY A 28 -15.07 -9.77 17.83
CA GLY A 28 -16.22 -9.32 17.05
C GLY A 28 -16.47 -7.80 17.08
N SER A 29 -15.65 -7.02 17.78
CA SER A 29 -15.76 -5.57 17.87
C SER A 29 -14.64 -4.88 17.09
N ALA A 30 -14.99 -3.87 16.28
CA ALA A 30 -14.04 -3.08 15.50
C ALA A 30 -13.62 -1.82 16.26
N HIS A 31 -12.32 -1.54 16.26
CA HIS A 31 -11.70 -0.39 16.92
C HIS A 31 -10.81 0.35 15.94
N ALA A 32 -10.69 1.67 16.08
CA ALA A 32 -9.74 2.45 15.29
C ALA A 32 -8.30 1.95 15.55
N ALA A 33 -7.53 1.83 14.48
CA ALA A 33 -6.15 1.39 14.52
C ALA A 33 -5.27 2.36 13.72
N ARG A 34 -3.96 2.32 13.99
CA ARG A 34 -2.96 3.05 13.21
C ARG A 34 -1.66 2.27 13.18
N GLY A 35 -0.83 2.52 12.17
CA GLY A 35 0.37 1.73 11.99
C GLY A 35 0.94 1.78 10.58
N GLY A 36 1.57 0.68 10.18
CA GLY A 36 2.10 0.47 8.84
C GLY A 36 2.13 -1.02 8.50
N VAL A 37 2.88 -1.37 7.45
CA VAL A 37 3.11 -2.75 7.02
C VAL A 37 4.62 -2.95 6.86
N ASP A 38 5.17 -4.01 7.45
CA ASP A 38 6.59 -4.31 7.34
C ASP A 38 6.98 -4.85 5.96
N ALA A 39 8.29 -5.02 5.73
CA ALA A 39 8.81 -5.51 4.45
C ALA A 39 8.31 -6.94 4.11
N ALA A 40 7.96 -7.73 5.13
CA ALA A 40 7.40 -9.07 4.98
C ALA A 40 5.87 -9.04 4.70
N GLY A 41 5.25 -7.86 4.64
CA GLY A 41 3.82 -7.69 4.38
C GLY A 41 2.95 -7.81 5.63
N ARG A 42 3.53 -7.83 6.84
CA ARG A 42 2.78 -7.99 8.08
C ARG A 42 2.35 -6.63 8.63
N PRO A 43 1.06 -6.46 8.99
CA PRO A 43 0.62 -5.26 9.69
C PRO A 43 1.38 -5.04 11.00
N LEU A 44 1.83 -3.81 11.20
CA LEU A 44 2.35 -3.31 12.47
C LEU A 44 1.38 -2.28 13.02
N LEU A 45 1.00 -2.41 14.28
CA LEU A 45 0.03 -1.55 14.96
C LEU A 45 0.71 -0.78 16.09
N LEU A 46 0.48 0.53 16.14
CA LEU A 46 0.79 1.36 17.31
C LEU A 46 -0.44 1.41 18.22
N VAL A 47 -0.34 0.78 19.38
CA VAL A 47 -1.43 0.60 20.34
C VAL A 47 -1.15 1.46 21.58
N LYS A 48 -2.09 2.36 21.92
CA LYS A 48 -1.96 3.29 23.04
C LYS A 48 -2.66 2.72 24.29
N PRO A 49 -2.28 3.16 25.50
CA PRO A 49 -2.96 2.76 26.73
C PRO A 49 -4.46 2.99 26.68
N GLY A 50 -5.24 2.04 27.19
CA GLY A 50 -6.71 2.07 27.17
C GLY A 50 -7.35 1.49 25.90
N GLU A 51 -6.56 1.11 24.90
CA GLU A 51 -7.06 0.43 23.71
C GLU A 51 -7.08 -1.09 23.92
N PRO A 52 -8.01 -1.83 23.27
CA PRO A 52 -8.24 -3.23 23.60
C PRO A 52 -7.01 -4.13 23.44
N LEU A 53 -6.21 -3.94 22.39
CA LEU A 53 -4.97 -4.70 22.19
C LEU A 53 -3.91 -4.41 23.25
N HIS A 54 -3.95 -3.24 23.91
CA HIS A 54 -2.97 -2.88 24.94
C HIS A 54 -3.08 -3.79 26.17
N ALA A 55 -4.29 -4.29 26.44
CA ALA A 55 -4.57 -5.18 27.55
C ALA A 55 -4.10 -6.63 27.32
N ILE A 56 -3.71 -6.99 26.10
CA ILE A 56 -3.26 -8.34 25.77
C ILE A 56 -1.85 -8.56 26.34
N PRO A 57 -1.63 -9.58 27.19
CA PRO A 57 -0.31 -9.89 27.73
C PRO A 57 0.71 -10.10 26.60
N ALA A 58 1.96 -9.66 26.81
CA ALA A 58 2.99 -9.76 25.76
C ALA A 58 3.35 -11.20 25.35
N ALA A 59 3.07 -12.18 26.22
CA ALA A 59 3.30 -13.60 25.96
C ALA A 59 2.15 -14.28 25.19
N ASP A 60 1.02 -13.59 25.05
CA ASP A 60 -0.19 -14.14 24.45
C ASP A 60 -0.37 -13.59 23.03
N ASP A 61 -0.96 -14.40 22.17
CA ASP A 61 -1.45 -13.98 20.86
C ASP A 61 -2.98 -13.85 20.88
N VAL A 62 -3.50 -12.98 20.02
CA VAL A 62 -4.95 -12.79 19.88
C VAL A 62 -5.34 -12.75 18.42
N VAL A 63 -6.43 -13.44 18.07
CA VAL A 63 -6.96 -13.42 16.71
C VAL A 63 -7.53 -12.05 16.41
N VAL A 64 -7.11 -11.47 15.29
CA VAL A 64 -7.56 -10.16 14.83
C VAL A 64 -7.88 -10.17 13.34
N THR A 65 -8.70 -9.20 12.93
CA THR A 65 -8.75 -8.75 11.53
C THR A 65 -8.36 -7.28 11.46
N VAL A 66 -7.34 -6.95 10.68
CA VAL A 66 -6.89 -5.57 10.46
C VAL A 66 -7.34 -5.09 9.09
N ASP A 67 -8.04 -3.97 9.06
CA ASP A 67 -8.43 -3.28 7.84
C ASP A 67 -7.33 -2.29 7.43
N LEU A 68 -6.69 -2.55 6.30
CA LEU A 68 -5.69 -1.69 5.67
C LEU A 68 -6.33 -0.89 4.54
N ALA A 69 -6.20 0.43 4.57
CA ALA A 69 -6.63 1.30 3.48
C ALA A 69 -5.42 1.79 2.69
N ALA A 70 -5.45 1.59 1.38
CA ALA A 70 -4.52 2.22 0.45
C ALA A 70 -5.24 3.38 -0.24
N THR A 71 -4.73 4.59 -0.07
CA THR A 71 -5.29 5.79 -0.69
C THR A 71 -4.22 6.51 -1.52
N ARG A 72 -4.67 7.43 -2.38
CA ARG A 72 -3.79 8.38 -3.06
C ARG A 72 -4.45 9.74 -3.15
N VAL A 73 -3.66 10.78 -2.91
CA VAL A 73 -4.09 12.17 -3.11
C VAL A 73 -3.84 12.58 -4.56
N LEU A 74 -4.89 13.03 -5.27
CA LEU A 74 -4.82 13.61 -6.60
C LEU A 74 -5.53 14.98 -6.56
N GLY A 75 -4.86 16.04 -7.01
CA GLY A 75 -5.45 17.38 -7.00
C GLY A 75 -5.91 17.87 -5.61
N GLY A 76 -5.30 17.35 -4.53
CA GLY A 76 -5.69 17.68 -3.15
C GLY A 76 -6.86 16.85 -2.59
N VAL A 77 -7.39 15.90 -3.35
CA VAL A 77 -8.48 15.00 -2.93
C VAL A 77 -7.95 13.59 -2.72
N GLU A 78 -8.34 12.96 -1.60
CA GLU A 78 -7.98 11.57 -1.32
C GLU A 78 -8.89 10.60 -2.08
N HIS A 79 -8.28 9.62 -2.76
CA HIS A 79 -8.96 8.60 -3.53
C HIS A 79 -8.59 7.19 -3.04
N PRO A 80 -9.56 6.30 -2.84
CA PRO A 80 -9.29 4.92 -2.45
C PRO A 80 -8.68 4.14 -3.63
N ARG A 81 -7.57 3.44 -3.37
CA ARG A 81 -6.95 2.49 -4.31
C ARG A 81 -7.39 1.06 -4.06
N GLY A 82 -7.55 0.71 -2.79
CA GLY A 82 -8.07 -0.58 -2.37
C GLY A 82 -8.12 -0.70 -0.86
N LEU A 83 -8.81 -1.75 -0.43
CA LEU A 83 -8.97 -2.16 0.95
C LEU A 83 -8.45 -3.59 1.08
N LEU A 84 -7.64 -3.84 2.10
CA LEU A 84 -7.22 -5.18 2.47
C LEU A 84 -7.76 -5.50 3.87
N LYS A 85 -8.26 -6.72 4.07
CA LYS A 85 -8.58 -7.25 5.39
C LYS A 85 -7.60 -8.38 5.69
N VAL A 86 -6.72 -8.14 6.65
CA VAL A 86 -5.69 -9.09 7.07
C VAL A 86 -6.19 -9.80 8.32
N HIS A 87 -6.51 -11.08 8.19
CA HIS A 87 -6.82 -11.94 9.32
C HIS A 87 -5.56 -12.63 9.82
N GLY A 88 -5.38 -12.70 11.13
CA GLY A 88 -4.18 -13.29 11.71
C GLY A 88 -4.12 -13.19 13.22
N TRP A 89 -2.92 -13.32 13.77
CA TRP A 89 -2.65 -13.29 15.21
C TRP A 89 -1.80 -12.07 15.55
N ALA A 90 -2.35 -11.15 16.33
CA ALA A 90 -1.59 -10.02 16.86
C ALA A 90 -0.70 -10.48 18.01
N GLN A 91 0.58 -10.13 17.93
CA GLN A 91 1.62 -10.45 18.90
C GLN A 91 2.36 -9.17 19.27
N ALA A 92 2.77 -9.03 20.53
CA ALA A 92 3.63 -7.91 20.91
C ALA A 92 4.97 -7.98 20.17
N VAL A 93 5.44 -6.84 19.65
CA VAL A 93 6.76 -6.76 19.02
C VAL A 93 7.82 -6.88 20.12
N PRO A 94 8.82 -7.78 19.99
CA PRO A 94 9.90 -7.89 20.95
C PRO A 94 10.73 -6.60 21.07
N PRO A 95 11.31 -6.29 22.26
CA PRO A 95 12.10 -5.08 22.46
C PRO A 95 13.24 -4.87 21.45
N GLU A 96 13.87 -5.97 21.00
CA GLU A 96 14.94 -5.95 20.01
C GLU A 96 14.48 -5.54 18.59
N GLU A 97 13.20 -5.76 18.26
CA GLU A 97 12.59 -5.40 16.97
C GLU A 97 11.86 -4.04 17.04
N ALA A 98 11.65 -3.48 18.24
CA ALA A 98 10.78 -2.33 18.47
C ALA A 98 11.21 -1.08 17.68
N ARG A 99 12.52 -0.81 17.58
CA ARG A 99 13.03 0.33 16.81
C ARG A 99 12.70 0.23 15.33
N ASP A 100 12.94 -0.92 14.72
CA ASP A 100 12.70 -1.12 13.29
C ASP A 100 11.20 -1.07 12.98
N ALA A 101 10.39 -1.70 13.83
CA ALA A 101 8.94 -1.62 13.74
C ALA A 101 8.43 -0.17 13.88
N ALA A 102 8.98 0.62 14.80
CA ALA A 102 8.62 2.02 14.97
C ALA A 102 8.97 2.87 13.74
N VAL A 103 10.13 2.64 13.12
CA VAL A 103 10.53 3.32 11.88
C VAL A 103 9.58 2.99 10.74
N THR A 104 9.20 1.71 10.59
CA THR A 104 8.20 1.30 9.60
C THR A 104 6.86 1.99 9.84
N VAL A 105 6.37 2.01 11.08
CA VAL A 105 5.11 2.69 11.42
C VAL A 105 5.22 4.19 11.13
N ALA A 106 6.31 4.86 11.54
CA ALA A 106 6.51 6.29 11.32
C ALA A 106 6.44 6.69 9.84
N GLY A 107 6.86 5.81 8.92
CA GLY A 107 6.80 6.06 7.48
C GLY A 107 5.38 6.21 6.93
N ARG A 108 4.36 5.68 7.62
CA ARG A 108 2.95 5.78 7.23
C ARG A 108 2.10 6.57 8.22
N CYS A 109 2.44 6.49 9.51
CA CYS A 109 1.75 7.13 10.60
C CYS A 109 2.79 7.76 11.57
N PRO A 110 3.29 8.97 11.26
CA PRO A 110 4.13 9.71 12.18
C PRO A 110 3.36 10.00 13.47
N ASP A 111 3.84 9.49 14.61
CA ASP A 111 3.22 9.68 15.92
C ASP A 111 4.30 9.72 17.01
N GLU A 112 4.25 10.72 17.90
CA GLU A 112 5.23 10.90 18.98
C GLU A 112 5.23 9.73 19.97
N ALA A 113 4.11 9.01 20.10
CA ALA A 113 4.02 7.83 20.95
C ALA A 113 4.99 6.70 20.54
N LEU A 114 5.53 6.73 19.31
CA LEU A 114 6.54 5.79 18.86
C LEU A 114 7.83 5.86 19.68
N PHE A 115 8.20 7.04 20.19
CA PHE A 115 9.39 7.16 21.03
C PHE A 115 9.24 6.37 22.33
N ALA A 116 8.12 6.56 23.04
CA ALA A 116 7.82 5.82 24.27
C ALA A 116 7.66 4.31 24.02
N ALA A 117 7.11 3.94 22.86
CA ALA A 117 6.97 2.52 22.48
C ALA A 117 8.33 1.83 22.26
N VAL A 118 9.35 2.57 21.79
CA VAL A 118 10.72 2.07 21.65
C VAL A 118 11.46 2.03 22.99
N GLU A 119 11.17 2.96 23.90
CA GLU A 119 11.75 2.97 25.25
C GLU A 119 11.25 1.80 26.11
N GLY A 120 10.05 1.28 25.81
CA GLY A 120 9.52 0.06 26.43
C GLY A 120 8.91 0.28 27.82
N ASP A 121 8.30 1.45 28.05
CA ASP A 121 7.49 1.71 29.25
C ASP A 121 6.31 0.71 29.32
N PRO A 122 6.21 -0.12 30.38
CA PRO A 122 5.13 -1.10 30.53
C PRO A 122 3.72 -0.48 30.50
N ASP A 123 3.57 0.75 31.00
CA ASP A 123 2.30 1.49 31.01
C ASP A 123 2.14 2.39 29.78
N GLY A 124 3.16 2.42 28.91
CA GLY A 124 3.24 3.23 27.71
C GLY A 124 2.61 2.58 26.47
N PRO A 125 2.67 3.26 25.32
CA PRO A 125 2.25 2.70 24.04
C PRO A 125 3.07 1.47 23.66
N ARG A 126 2.45 0.53 22.94
CA ARG A 126 3.02 -0.76 22.55
C ARG A 126 2.93 -0.97 21.05
N LEU A 127 3.88 -1.71 20.49
CA LEU A 127 3.86 -2.14 19.10
C LEU A 127 3.37 -3.59 19.03
N PHE A 128 2.45 -3.86 18.11
CA PHE A 128 1.98 -5.20 17.80
C PHE A 128 2.25 -5.52 16.33
N ARG A 129 2.57 -6.77 16.05
CA ARG A 129 2.73 -7.33 14.71
C ARG A 129 1.68 -8.41 14.49
N VAL A 130 1.06 -8.43 13.31
CA VAL A 130 0.11 -9.48 12.95
C VAL A 130 0.83 -10.57 12.16
N ASP A 131 0.83 -11.78 12.70
CA ASP A 131 1.17 -12.99 11.94
C ASP A 131 -0.01 -13.34 11.02
N VAL A 132 0.23 -13.36 9.71
CA VAL A 132 -0.83 -13.35 8.69
C VAL A 132 -1.34 -14.77 8.45
N GLY A 133 -2.64 -14.98 8.64
CA GLY A 133 -3.33 -16.21 8.24
C GLY A 133 -3.89 -16.14 6.81
N TYR A 134 -4.51 -15.01 6.45
CA TYR A 134 -4.97 -14.74 5.09
C TYR A 134 -5.26 -13.25 4.86
N VAL A 135 -5.34 -12.85 3.60
CA VAL A 135 -5.67 -11.48 3.19
C VAL A 135 -6.83 -11.51 2.20
N ILE A 136 -7.94 -10.84 2.56
CA ILE A 136 -9.01 -10.52 1.61
C ILE A 136 -8.67 -9.16 1.00
N TYR A 137 -8.75 -9.05 -0.32
CA TYR A 137 -8.50 -7.80 -1.02
C TYR A 137 -9.73 -7.34 -1.80
N LEU A 138 -9.95 -6.03 -1.79
CA LEU A 138 -10.90 -5.33 -2.64
C LEU A 138 -10.15 -4.19 -3.32
N THR A 139 -9.94 -4.34 -4.62
CA THR A 139 -9.40 -3.30 -5.50
C THR A 139 -10.50 -2.87 -6.45
N GLY A 140 -10.39 -1.69 -7.07
CA GLY A 140 -11.46 -1.12 -7.88
C GLY A 140 -12.02 -2.02 -8.99
N GLN A 141 -11.27 -3.03 -9.46
CA GLN A 141 -11.70 -3.96 -10.53
C GLN A 141 -11.67 -5.44 -10.11
N GLU A 142 -11.05 -5.78 -8.98
CA GLU A 142 -10.80 -7.16 -8.58
C GLU A 142 -10.95 -7.33 -7.07
N SER A 143 -11.55 -8.44 -6.65
CA SER A 143 -11.61 -8.85 -5.26
C SER A 143 -11.33 -10.35 -5.12
N GLY A 144 -10.76 -10.75 -4.00
CA GLY A 144 -10.44 -12.15 -3.74
C GLY A 144 -9.78 -12.35 -2.39
N MET A 145 -9.17 -13.52 -2.22
CA MET A 145 -8.48 -13.91 -1.00
C MET A 145 -7.17 -14.59 -1.37
N LEU A 146 -6.11 -14.27 -0.63
CA LEU A 146 -4.83 -14.95 -0.64
C LEU A 146 -4.64 -15.61 0.72
N ASP A 147 -4.18 -16.85 0.75
CA ASP A 147 -3.73 -17.46 2.00
C ASP A 147 -2.36 -16.91 2.41
N ALA A 148 -1.88 -17.34 3.58
CA ALA A 148 -0.60 -16.91 4.11
C ALA A 148 0.57 -17.27 3.17
N GLU A 149 0.54 -18.43 2.51
CA GLU A 149 1.64 -18.90 1.65
C GLU A 149 1.73 -18.04 0.39
N ASP A 150 0.61 -17.82 -0.30
CA ASP A 150 0.54 -16.98 -1.50
C ASP A 150 0.88 -15.51 -1.21
N TYR A 151 0.42 -14.98 -0.07
CA TYR A 151 0.64 -13.59 0.30
C TYR A 151 2.07 -13.37 0.80
N LEU A 152 2.54 -14.15 1.77
CA LEU A 152 3.87 -13.97 2.39
C LEU A 152 4.99 -14.45 1.47
N GLY A 153 4.72 -15.43 0.60
CA GLY A 153 5.68 -15.94 -0.38
C GLY A 153 5.95 -14.99 -1.56
N ALA A 154 5.08 -14.00 -1.80
CA ALA A 154 5.31 -12.94 -2.76
C ALA A 154 6.09 -11.77 -2.15
N GLY A 155 6.78 -10.98 -2.98
CA GLY A 155 7.27 -9.65 -2.60
C GLY A 155 6.41 -8.55 -3.19
N PRO A 156 6.48 -7.30 -2.69
CA PRO A 156 5.99 -6.16 -3.47
C PRO A 156 6.81 -6.02 -4.77
N ASP A 157 6.34 -5.18 -5.68
CA ASP A 157 7.11 -4.75 -6.84
C ASP A 157 8.46 -4.17 -6.36
N PRO A 158 9.59 -4.63 -6.89
CA PRO A 158 10.92 -4.24 -6.41
C PRO A 158 11.24 -2.76 -6.64
N PHE A 159 10.47 -2.08 -7.50
CA PHE A 159 10.63 -0.67 -7.83
C PHE A 159 9.53 0.20 -7.22
N LEU A 160 8.70 -0.32 -6.31
CA LEU A 160 7.58 0.40 -5.70
C LEU A 160 7.96 1.80 -5.20
N ASP A 161 9.07 1.92 -4.45
CA ASP A 161 9.51 3.21 -3.92
C ASP A 161 9.92 4.20 -5.02
N ALA A 162 10.61 3.72 -6.06
CA ALA A 162 10.95 4.55 -7.21
C ALA A 162 9.69 4.93 -7.99
N ALA A 163 8.79 3.99 -8.20
CA ALA A 163 7.53 4.18 -8.89
C ALA A 163 6.65 5.24 -8.20
N GLU A 164 6.51 5.20 -6.87
CA GLU A 164 5.72 6.20 -6.13
C GLU A 164 6.36 7.60 -6.19
N ARG A 165 7.71 7.71 -6.19
CA ARG A 165 8.39 9.00 -6.38
C ARG A 165 8.15 9.58 -7.79
N VAL A 166 8.32 8.75 -8.82
CA VAL A 166 8.12 9.13 -10.22
C VAL A 166 6.67 9.51 -10.48
N LEU A 167 5.72 8.71 -9.97
CA LEU A 167 4.30 8.96 -10.09
C LEU A 167 3.91 10.31 -9.50
N ARG A 168 4.38 10.61 -8.28
CA ARG A 168 4.17 11.92 -7.64
C ARG A 168 4.73 13.05 -8.49
N HIS A 169 5.98 12.93 -8.92
CA HIS A 169 6.65 13.97 -9.72
C HIS A 169 5.89 14.27 -11.03
N VAL A 170 5.47 13.23 -11.76
CA VAL A 170 4.73 13.41 -13.01
C VAL A 170 3.37 14.04 -12.75
N ASN A 171 2.63 13.59 -11.74
CA ASN A 171 1.32 14.15 -11.40
C ASN A 171 1.40 15.63 -10.98
N GLU A 172 2.49 16.03 -10.31
CA GLU A 172 2.69 17.42 -9.85
C GLU A 172 3.25 18.33 -10.95
N SER A 173 4.18 17.84 -11.77
CA SER A 173 4.99 18.69 -12.67
C SER A 173 4.71 18.48 -14.16
N HIS A 174 4.15 17.33 -14.54
CA HIS A 174 4.04 16.90 -15.95
C HIS A 174 2.62 16.46 -16.34
N ARG A 175 1.60 16.83 -15.55
CA ARG A 175 0.20 16.41 -15.79
C ARG A 175 -0.31 16.77 -17.19
N ASP A 176 0.00 17.96 -17.68
CA ASP A 176 -0.44 18.39 -19.02
C ASP A 176 0.16 17.52 -20.13
N GLN A 177 1.40 17.05 -19.95
CA GLN A 177 2.05 16.14 -20.89
C GLN A 177 1.37 14.77 -20.86
N LEU A 178 1.07 14.26 -19.67
CA LEU A 178 0.30 13.03 -19.48
C LEU A 178 -1.07 13.12 -20.16
N GLN A 179 -1.82 14.19 -19.95
CA GLN A 179 -3.14 14.39 -20.57
C GLN A 179 -3.06 14.35 -22.10
N ARG A 180 -2.04 15.00 -22.69
CA ARG A 180 -1.82 14.94 -24.15
C ARG A 180 -1.49 13.53 -24.62
N ALA A 181 -0.67 12.78 -23.88
CA ALA A 181 -0.35 11.39 -24.22
C ALA A 181 -1.61 10.51 -24.17
N VAL A 182 -2.40 10.61 -23.10
CA VAL A 182 -3.65 9.85 -22.94
C VAL A 182 -4.67 10.20 -24.02
N HIS A 183 -4.82 11.49 -24.35
CA HIS A 183 -5.67 11.93 -25.46
C HIS A 183 -5.27 11.28 -26.79
N ARG A 184 -3.97 11.25 -27.11
CA ARG A 184 -3.47 10.57 -28.31
C ARG A 184 -3.75 9.07 -28.30
N MET A 185 -3.60 8.43 -27.14
CA MET A 185 -3.83 6.98 -27.00
C MET A 185 -5.31 6.59 -27.15
N LEU A 186 -6.23 7.39 -26.62
CA LEU A 186 -7.66 7.10 -26.66
C LEU A 186 -8.35 7.61 -27.94
N GLY A 187 -7.74 8.57 -28.64
CA GLY A 187 -8.34 9.20 -29.82
C GLY A 187 -9.50 10.16 -29.50
N GLU A 188 -9.77 10.42 -28.22
CA GLU A 188 -10.82 11.30 -27.73
C GLU A 188 -10.32 12.19 -26.58
N PRO A 189 -10.94 13.35 -26.30
CA PRO A 189 -10.51 14.23 -25.22
C PRO A 189 -10.47 13.53 -23.86
N ALA A 190 -9.33 13.58 -23.18
CA ALA A 190 -9.15 13.12 -21.81
C ALA A 190 -9.12 14.35 -20.87
N PRO A 191 -10.28 14.83 -20.37
CA PRO A 191 -10.37 16.12 -19.69
C PRO A 191 -9.55 16.18 -18.39
N GLU A 192 -9.31 15.03 -17.77
CA GLU A 192 -8.52 14.89 -16.55
C GLU A 192 -7.80 13.53 -16.59
N ALA A 193 -6.47 13.53 -16.43
CA ALA A 193 -5.69 12.31 -16.41
C ALA A 193 -4.62 12.37 -15.31
N TRP A 194 -4.51 11.28 -14.55
CA TRP A 194 -3.57 11.12 -13.46
C TRP A 194 -2.87 9.78 -13.56
N LEU A 195 -1.59 9.72 -13.27
CA LEU A 195 -0.93 8.45 -13.01
C LEU A 195 -1.54 7.84 -11.75
N TRP A 196 -2.03 6.61 -11.90
CA TRP A 196 -2.74 5.86 -10.87
C TRP A 196 -1.92 4.70 -10.35
N GLU A 197 -1.24 3.92 -11.17
CA GLU A 197 -0.31 2.88 -10.69
C GLU A 197 0.88 2.85 -11.61
N LEU A 198 2.04 2.50 -11.08
CA LEU A 198 3.26 2.33 -11.84
C LEU A 198 4.01 1.15 -11.24
N ASP A 199 4.38 0.21 -12.09
CA ASP A 199 5.06 -1.02 -11.69
C ASP A 199 5.94 -1.52 -12.84
N ARG A 200 6.70 -2.59 -12.60
CA ARG A 200 7.63 -3.13 -13.58
C ARG A 200 6.97 -3.65 -14.86
N TYR A 201 5.65 -3.81 -14.89
CA TYR A 201 4.90 -4.34 -16.03
C TYR A 201 4.15 -3.28 -16.83
N GLY A 202 3.91 -2.09 -16.25
CA GLY A 202 3.12 -1.06 -16.92
C GLY A 202 2.83 0.16 -16.05
N VAL A 203 1.99 1.01 -16.62
CA VAL A 203 1.39 2.14 -15.93
C VAL A 203 -0.13 2.07 -16.03
N THR A 204 -0.82 2.42 -14.96
CA THR A 204 -2.26 2.62 -14.95
C THR A 204 -2.54 4.11 -14.88
N VAL A 205 -3.37 4.63 -15.78
CA VAL A 205 -3.83 6.02 -15.78
C VAL A 205 -5.28 6.05 -15.33
N ARG A 206 -5.61 6.96 -14.42
CA ARG A 206 -6.99 7.30 -14.09
C ARG A 206 -7.41 8.50 -14.93
N SER A 207 -8.42 8.33 -15.80
CA SER A 207 -8.89 9.34 -16.73
C SER A 207 -10.38 9.65 -16.54
N GLY A 208 -10.78 10.92 -16.49
CA GLY A 208 -12.15 11.37 -16.31
C GLY A 208 -12.39 12.11 -14.99
N ILE A 209 -13.49 12.89 -14.96
CA ILE A 209 -13.88 13.75 -13.84
C ILE A 209 -14.93 13.04 -12.96
N GLU A 210 -16.15 12.85 -13.48
CA GLU A 210 -17.28 12.30 -12.71
C GLU A 210 -17.25 10.77 -12.60
N ASP A 211 -17.05 10.08 -13.73
CA ASP A 211 -16.94 8.62 -13.78
C ASP A 211 -15.59 8.23 -14.39
N PRO A 212 -14.55 8.12 -13.55
CA PRO A 212 -13.20 7.92 -14.02
C PRO A 212 -12.91 6.47 -14.42
N THR A 213 -12.28 6.29 -15.57
CA THR A 213 -11.81 4.98 -16.02
C THR A 213 -10.35 4.76 -15.64
N LEU A 214 -10.03 3.55 -15.20
CA LEU A 214 -8.65 3.08 -15.03
C LEU A 214 -8.18 2.40 -16.31
N ILE A 215 -7.16 2.98 -16.96
CA ILE A 215 -6.61 2.51 -18.23
C ILE A 215 -5.22 1.95 -17.96
N ARG A 216 -5.06 0.64 -18.14
CA ARG A 216 -3.76 -0.03 -18.02
C ARG A 216 -3.02 0.01 -19.35
N VAL A 217 -1.79 0.52 -19.33
CA VAL A 217 -0.87 0.55 -20.45
C VAL A 217 0.33 -0.35 -20.11
N PRO A 218 0.43 -1.54 -20.72
CA PRO A 218 1.54 -2.45 -20.44
C PRO A 218 2.82 -2.00 -21.14
N TRP A 219 3.96 -2.29 -20.52
CA TRP A 219 5.25 -2.21 -21.18
C TRP A 219 5.40 -3.37 -22.18
N PRO A 220 6.18 -3.21 -23.28
CA PRO A 220 6.46 -4.31 -24.21
C PRO A 220 7.10 -5.53 -23.53
N SER A 221 7.90 -5.29 -22.50
CA SER A 221 8.45 -6.30 -21.60
C SER A 221 8.59 -5.71 -20.19
N PRO A 222 8.60 -6.54 -19.14
CA PRO A 222 8.87 -6.04 -17.79
C PRO A 222 10.21 -5.30 -17.75
N VAL A 223 10.23 -4.12 -17.12
CA VAL A 223 11.47 -3.37 -16.90
C VAL A 223 12.28 -4.02 -15.78
N ASP A 224 13.59 -3.88 -15.84
CA ASP A 224 14.56 -4.54 -14.95
C ASP A 224 15.29 -3.58 -14.01
N GLY A 225 14.92 -2.29 -14.01
CA GLY A 225 15.47 -1.31 -13.08
C GLY A 225 14.67 0.00 -12.99
N PRO A 226 14.92 0.83 -11.95
CA PRO A 226 14.28 2.12 -11.79
C PRO A 226 14.51 3.08 -12.96
N GLU A 227 15.73 3.10 -13.52
CA GLU A 227 16.08 3.94 -14.68
C GLU A 227 15.29 3.52 -15.94
N ALA A 228 15.12 2.21 -16.14
CA ALA A 228 14.32 1.66 -17.23
C ALA A 228 12.82 1.99 -17.05
N LEU A 229 12.32 2.00 -15.80
CA LEU A 229 10.96 2.42 -15.48
C LEU A 229 10.72 3.91 -15.82
N GLU A 230 11.64 4.78 -15.43
CA GLU A 230 11.60 6.21 -15.75
C GLU A 230 11.66 6.45 -17.26
N GLN A 231 12.55 5.74 -17.97
CA GLN A 231 12.67 5.84 -19.42
C GLN A 231 11.41 5.35 -20.13
N ALA A 232 10.81 4.24 -19.70
CA ALA A 232 9.58 3.71 -20.27
C ALA A 232 8.42 4.71 -20.13
N LEU A 233 8.29 5.32 -18.95
CA LEU A 233 7.27 6.34 -18.70
C LEU A 233 7.55 7.63 -19.49
N SER A 234 8.81 8.06 -19.59
CA SER A 234 9.20 9.22 -20.40
C SER A 234 8.84 8.99 -21.88
N CYS A 235 9.13 7.82 -22.44
CA CYS A 235 8.75 7.46 -23.80
C CYS A 235 7.23 7.57 -24.00
N LEU A 236 6.43 7.10 -23.05
CA LEU A 236 4.96 7.19 -23.11
C LEU A 236 4.47 8.64 -23.16
N ILE A 237 5.00 9.48 -22.27
CA ILE A 237 4.50 10.86 -22.07
C ILE A 237 5.03 11.81 -23.15
N CYS A 238 6.27 11.59 -23.60
CA CYS A 238 6.96 12.43 -24.57
C CYS A 238 6.83 11.96 -26.03
N ALA A 239 6.21 10.81 -26.31
CA ALA A 239 5.98 10.35 -27.68
C ALA A 239 5.23 11.45 -28.48
N HIS A 240 5.92 12.01 -29.48
CA HIS A 240 5.43 13.02 -30.40
C HIS A 240 4.71 12.40 -31.58
#